data_AF-A0AAI9HW81-F1
#
_entry.id   AF-A0AAI9HW81-F1
#
_cell.length_a   1.000
_cell.length_b   1.000
_cell.length_c   1.000
_cell.angle_alpha   90.00
_cell.angle_beta   90.00
_cell.angle_gamma   90.00
#
_symmetry.space_group_name_H-M   'P 1'
#
loop_
_entity.id
_entity.type
_entity.pdbx_description
1 polymer ?
#
loop_
_entity_poly.entity_id
_entity_poly.type
_entity_poly.pdbx_seq_one_letter_code
_entity_poly.pdbx_strand_id
1 'polypeptide(L)'
;EIVLQDERIKAAENDVIKEEDEFSQVKTAVKFTADFYKEVFSVYGDKAEQLAGALAEQAKGKKIRDIDDALKAYEKYRNNFNKKMNSEDRRAIVAALESIKSAEIAKNCTKFSKGMGVLSHAINAFDWVGELIKSVKTDNWRPFFVKTEVIAAGNAATVVVAFIFSVLLGNPVGLIGYGLIMAGTGVLIDDELAEKANLFWGI
;
A
#
# COMPACT_ATOMS: atom_id res chain seq x y z
N GLU A 1 34.87 30.26 -25.99
CA GLU A 1 35.33 28.92 -25.57
C GLU A 1 35.36 28.76 -24.06
N ILE A 2 36.06 29.61 -23.31
CA ILE A 2 36.11 29.59 -21.83
C ILE A 2 34.73 29.71 -21.15
N VAL A 3 33.88 30.66 -21.58
CA VAL A 3 32.51 30.82 -21.04
C VAL A 3 31.64 29.57 -21.25
N LEU A 4 31.80 28.91 -22.41
CA LEU A 4 31.13 27.65 -22.73
C LEU A 4 31.64 26.48 -21.87
N GLN A 5 32.89 26.53 -21.44
CA GLN A 5 33.49 25.51 -20.58
C GLN A 5 33.03 25.68 -19.13
N ASP A 6 32.95 26.92 -18.63
CA ASP A 6 32.42 27.23 -17.29
C ASP A 6 30.92 26.88 -17.16
N GLU A 7 30.12 27.11 -18.20
CA GLU A 7 28.70 26.71 -18.22
C GLU A 7 28.54 25.18 -18.17
N ARG A 8 29.40 24.44 -18.88
CA ARG A 8 29.39 22.96 -18.85
C ARG A 8 29.83 22.39 -17.51
N ILE A 9 30.81 23.01 -16.85
CA ILE A 9 31.26 22.62 -15.52
C ILE A 9 30.13 22.84 -14.50
N LYS A 10 29.49 24.02 -14.52
CA LYS A 10 28.33 24.30 -13.64
C LYS A 10 27.16 23.36 -13.88
N ALA A 11 26.88 22.99 -15.13
CA ALA A 11 25.84 22.02 -15.45
C ALA A 11 26.18 20.64 -14.85
N ALA A 12 27.42 20.17 -15.00
CA ALA A 12 27.87 18.91 -14.43
C ALA A 12 27.84 18.92 -12.89
N GLU A 13 28.27 20.01 -12.24
CA GLU A 13 28.18 20.17 -10.79
C GLU A 13 26.72 20.12 -10.30
N ASN A 14 25.81 20.80 -10.98
CA ASN A 14 24.38 20.77 -10.66
C ASN A 14 23.77 19.38 -10.85
N ASP A 15 24.20 18.61 -11.85
CA ASP A 15 23.71 17.27 -12.08
C ASP A 15 24.21 16.29 -11.02
N VAL A 16 25.47 16.41 -10.59
CA VAL A 16 26.01 15.64 -9.44
C VAL A 16 25.22 15.94 -8.16
N ILE A 17 24.94 17.21 -7.86
CA ILE A 17 24.17 17.60 -6.67
C ILE A 17 22.75 16.99 -6.72
N LYS A 18 22.10 17.01 -7.88
CA LYS A 18 20.78 16.38 -8.05
C LYS A 18 20.84 14.87 -7.85
N GLU A 19 21.84 14.19 -8.40
CA GLU A 19 22.01 12.75 -8.23
C GLU A 19 22.25 12.36 -6.75
N GLU A 20 23.06 13.13 -6.03
CA GLU A 20 23.28 12.94 -4.58
C GLU A 20 21.98 13.15 -3.77
N ASP A 21 21.21 14.19 -4.09
CA ASP A 21 19.91 14.46 -3.47
C ASP A 21 18.90 13.36 -3.76
N GLU A 22 18.82 12.87 -5.00
CA GLU A 22 17.94 11.77 -5.39
C GLU A 22 18.32 10.47 -4.66
N PHE A 23 19.60 10.13 -4.63
CA PHE A 23 20.10 8.96 -3.91
C PHE A 23 19.79 9.04 -2.41
N SER A 24 19.99 10.20 -1.79
CA SER A 24 19.65 10.44 -0.38
C SER A 24 18.14 10.27 -0.10
N GLN A 25 17.29 10.76 -1.00
CA GLN A 25 15.84 10.59 -0.89
C GLN A 25 15.42 9.12 -1.04
N VAL A 26 16.02 8.37 -1.98
CA VAL A 26 15.76 6.93 -2.14
C VAL A 26 16.20 6.17 -0.89
N LYS A 27 17.39 6.45 -0.36
CA LYS A 27 17.88 5.82 0.88
C LYS A 27 16.94 6.08 2.06
N THR A 28 16.47 7.31 2.21
CA THR A 28 15.48 7.68 3.22
C THR A 28 14.17 6.92 3.03
N ALA A 29 13.69 6.80 1.80
CA ALA A 29 12.45 6.09 1.48
C ALA A 29 12.57 4.56 1.75
N VAL A 30 13.71 3.95 1.40
CA VAL A 30 14.00 2.54 1.71
C VAL A 30 14.02 2.30 3.22
N LYS A 31 14.70 3.18 3.97
CA LYS A 31 14.69 3.12 5.44
C LYS A 31 13.29 3.26 6.01
N PHE A 32 12.49 4.18 5.49
CA PHE A 32 11.09 4.37 5.90
C PHE A 32 10.25 3.11 5.69
N THR A 33 10.39 2.44 4.54
CA THR A 33 9.72 1.15 4.30
C THR A 33 10.21 0.06 5.24
N ALA A 34 11.51 -0.01 5.52
CA ALA A 34 12.06 -0.98 6.47
C ALA A 34 11.59 -0.73 7.91
N ASP A 35 11.47 0.53 8.33
CA ASP A 35 10.98 0.89 9.65
C ASP A 35 9.47 0.61 9.79
N PHE A 36 8.69 0.73 8.71
CA PHE A 36 7.30 0.25 8.68
C PHE A 36 7.19 -1.26 8.95
N TYR A 37 8.03 -2.10 8.34
CA TYR A 37 8.00 -3.55 8.62
C TYR A 37 8.33 -3.86 10.09
N LYS A 38 9.27 -3.14 10.70
CA LYS A 38 9.56 -3.27 12.14
C LYS A 38 8.38 -2.84 13.01
N GLU A 39 7.66 -1.79 12.63
CA GLU A 39 6.45 -1.36 13.32
C GLU A 39 5.37 -2.44 13.23
N VAL A 40 5.12 -2.98 12.04
CA VAL A 40 4.19 -4.10 11.82
C VAL A 40 4.58 -5.31 12.68
N PHE A 41 5.85 -5.68 12.73
CA PHE A 41 6.34 -6.75 13.61
C PHE A 41 6.06 -6.44 15.08
N SER A 42 6.36 -5.22 15.53
CA SER A 42 6.18 -4.82 16.92
C SER A 42 4.71 -4.80 17.35
N VAL A 43 3.80 -4.44 16.44
CA VAL A 43 2.37 -4.28 16.76
C VAL A 43 1.58 -5.57 16.52
N TYR A 44 1.89 -6.30 15.45
CA TYR A 44 1.09 -7.42 14.96
C TYR A 44 1.85 -8.76 14.92
N GLY A 45 3.17 -8.74 15.12
CA GLY A 45 4.02 -9.93 15.16
C GLY A 45 4.57 -10.39 13.80
N ASP A 46 5.38 -11.44 13.86
CA ASP A 46 6.15 -12.01 12.74
C ASP A 46 5.30 -12.32 11.48
N LYS A 47 4.16 -12.98 11.65
CA LYS A 47 3.29 -13.32 10.51
C LYS A 47 2.74 -12.10 9.77
N ALA A 48 2.50 -11.00 10.49
CA ALA A 48 2.02 -9.77 9.88
C ALA A 48 3.12 -9.09 9.07
N GLU A 49 4.35 -9.05 9.61
CA GLU A 49 5.52 -8.53 8.91
C GLU A 49 5.78 -9.33 7.63
N GLN A 50 5.77 -10.67 7.72
CA GLN A 50 5.94 -11.55 6.57
C GLN A 50 4.86 -11.32 5.50
N LEU A 51 3.60 -11.12 5.90
CA LEU A 51 2.51 -10.80 4.97
C LEU A 51 2.74 -9.46 4.28
N ALA A 52 3.19 -8.43 5.00
CA ALA A 52 3.55 -7.14 4.40
C ALA A 52 4.69 -7.28 3.40
N GLY A 53 5.78 -7.95 3.79
CA GLY A 53 6.92 -8.21 2.91
C GLY A 53 6.53 -8.99 1.65
N ALA A 54 5.71 -10.04 1.81
CA ALA A 54 5.21 -10.82 0.68
C ALA A 54 4.35 -9.98 -0.27
N LEU A 55 3.48 -9.11 0.26
CA LEU A 55 2.64 -8.22 -0.55
C LEU A 55 3.51 -7.28 -1.40
N ALA A 56 4.51 -6.64 -0.79
CA ALA A 56 5.42 -5.73 -1.51
C ALA A 56 6.27 -6.46 -2.56
N GLU A 57 6.83 -7.62 -2.22
CA GLU A 57 7.67 -8.38 -3.15
C GLU A 57 6.86 -8.90 -4.34
N GLN A 58 5.66 -9.44 -4.09
CA GLN A 58 4.81 -9.94 -5.17
C GLN A 58 4.25 -8.84 -6.05
N ALA A 59 4.07 -7.63 -5.52
CA ALA A 59 3.63 -6.49 -6.31
C ALA A 59 4.69 -5.99 -7.30
N LYS A 60 5.97 -6.28 -7.05
CA LYS A 60 7.11 -5.75 -7.80
C LYS A 60 7.03 -6.15 -9.28
N GLY A 61 6.96 -5.14 -10.15
CA GLY A 61 6.87 -5.33 -11.60
C GLY A 61 5.54 -5.88 -12.10
N LYS A 62 4.57 -6.16 -11.22
CA LYS A 62 3.24 -6.64 -11.60
C LYS A 62 2.29 -5.46 -11.82
N LYS A 63 1.26 -5.72 -12.64
CA LYS A 63 0.05 -4.91 -12.67
C LYS A 63 -1.00 -5.53 -11.76
N ILE A 64 -1.94 -4.72 -11.29
CA ILE A 64 -3.17 -5.25 -10.70
C ILE A 64 -3.88 -6.12 -11.73
N ARG A 65 -4.48 -7.21 -11.25
CA ARG A 65 -5.25 -8.13 -12.07
C ARG A 65 -6.62 -7.55 -12.43
N ASP A 66 -7.33 -8.24 -13.31
CA ASP A 66 -8.71 -7.91 -13.67
C ASP A 66 -9.63 -7.89 -12.44
N ILE A 67 -10.55 -6.92 -12.38
CA ILE A 67 -11.44 -6.73 -11.24
C ILE A 67 -12.35 -7.94 -11.00
N ASP A 68 -12.87 -8.58 -12.06
CA ASP A 68 -13.78 -9.70 -11.90
C ASP A 68 -13.03 -10.92 -11.34
N ASP A 69 -11.77 -11.12 -11.74
CA ASP A 69 -10.89 -12.12 -11.15
C ASP A 69 -10.56 -11.81 -9.67
N ALA A 70 -10.26 -10.54 -9.34
CA ALA A 70 -10.01 -10.12 -7.97
C ALA A 70 -11.24 -10.31 -7.07
N LEU A 71 -12.44 -9.99 -7.58
CA LEU A 71 -13.70 -10.24 -6.88
C LEU A 71 -13.94 -11.73 -6.65
N LYS A 72 -13.69 -12.56 -7.66
CA LYS A 72 -13.82 -14.01 -7.54
C LYS A 72 -12.86 -14.58 -6.47
N ALA A 73 -11.62 -14.09 -6.45
CA ALA A 73 -10.65 -14.45 -5.43
C ALA A 73 -11.10 -13.99 -4.03
N TYR A 74 -11.61 -12.76 -3.89
CA TYR A 74 -12.14 -12.26 -2.62
C TYR A 74 -13.32 -13.11 -2.12
N GLU A 75 -14.32 -13.38 -2.96
CA GLU A 75 -15.51 -14.16 -2.61
C GLU A 75 -15.16 -15.58 -2.13
N LYS A 76 -14.11 -16.21 -2.70
CA LYS A 76 -13.60 -17.51 -2.25
C LYS A 76 -13.22 -17.51 -0.77
N TYR A 77 -12.63 -16.43 -0.26
CA TYR A 77 -12.15 -16.31 1.12
C TYR A 77 -13.04 -15.43 2.01
N ARG A 78 -14.02 -14.72 1.43
CA ARG A 78 -14.92 -13.78 2.11
C ARG A 78 -15.58 -14.36 3.35
N ASN A 79 -16.06 -15.60 3.29
CA ASN A 79 -16.68 -16.26 4.43
C ASN A 79 -15.69 -16.52 5.57
N ASN A 80 -14.43 -16.76 5.26
CA ASN A 80 -13.38 -16.93 6.27
C ASN A 80 -13.08 -15.59 6.96
N PHE A 81 -13.02 -14.50 6.19
CA PHE A 81 -12.82 -13.15 6.73
C PHE A 81 -14.00 -12.68 7.58
N ASN A 82 -15.24 -12.89 7.12
CA ASN A 82 -16.42 -12.47 7.86
C ASN A 82 -16.65 -13.27 9.14
N LYS A 83 -16.18 -14.53 9.23
CA LYS A 83 -16.35 -15.35 10.44
C LYS A 83 -15.54 -14.86 11.64
N LYS A 84 -14.38 -14.22 11.44
CA LYS A 84 -13.56 -13.73 12.56
C LYS A 84 -13.89 -12.29 12.96
N MET A 85 -14.75 -11.60 12.23
CA MET A 85 -15.07 -10.19 12.45
C MET A 85 -16.53 -10.04 12.85
N ASN A 86 -16.77 -9.58 14.08
CA ASN A 86 -18.12 -9.22 14.51
C ASN A 86 -18.46 -7.76 14.14
N SER A 87 -19.65 -7.30 14.52
CA SER A 87 -20.12 -5.94 14.22
C SER A 87 -19.39 -4.84 15.00
N GLU A 88 -18.85 -5.14 16.18
CA GLU A 88 -18.01 -4.24 16.98
C GLU A 88 -16.63 -4.07 16.36
N ASP A 89 -15.98 -5.17 15.97
CA ASP A 89 -14.71 -5.16 15.25
C ASP A 89 -14.83 -4.29 13.99
N ARG A 90 -15.89 -4.51 13.19
CA ARG A 90 -16.14 -3.74 11.97
C ARG A 90 -16.30 -2.24 12.25
N ARG A 91 -17.02 -1.87 13.31
CA ARG A 91 -17.18 -0.47 13.73
C ARG A 91 -15.86 0.14 14.19
N ALA A 92 -15.05 -0.60 14.94
CA ALA A 92 -13.75 -0.13 15.42
C ALA A 92 -12.78 0.11 14.25
N ILE A 93 -12.73 -0.80 13.27
CA ILE A 93 -11.91 -0.64 12.07
C ILE A 93 -12.38 0.57 11.26
N VAL A 94 -13.69 0.72 11.05
CA VAL A 94 -14.26 1.88 10.33
C VAL A 94 -13.89 3.19 11.04
N ALA A 95 -14.06 3.27 12.36
CA ALA A 95 -13.71 4.47 13.11
C ALA A 95 -12.21 4.80 13.04
N ALA A 96 -11.35 3.78 13.07
CA ALA A 96 -9.91 3.97 12.88
C ALA A 96 -9.61 4.53 11.48
N LEU A 97 -10.22 3.98 10.43
CA LEU A 97 -10.04 4.45 9.06
C LEU A 97 -10.62 5.85 8.83
N GLU A 98 -11.74 6.21 9.46
CA GLU A 98 -12.34 7.55 9.37
C GLU A 98 -11.46 8.64 10.03
N SER A 99 -10.57 8.26 10.95
CA SER A 99 -9.62 9.20 11.58
C SER A 99 -8.41 9.56 10.70
N ILE A 100 -8.23 8.85 9.58
CA ILE A 100 -7.08 9.01 8.69
C ILE A 100 -7.15 10.33 7.93
N LYS A 101 -6.03 11.05 7.90
CA LYS A 101 -5.88 12.24 7.07
C LYS A 101 -5.38 11.84 5.68
N SER A 102 -6.21 12.02 4.65
CA SER A 102 -5.85 11.66 3.26
C SER A 102 -4.56 12.33 2.75
N ALA A 103 -4.21 13.51 3.28
CA ALA A 103 -2.94 14.18 2.97
C ALA A 103 -1.71 13.40 3.47
N GLU A 104 -1.81 12.76 4.64
CA GLU A 104 -0.76 11.90 5.17
C GLU A 104 -0.64 10.62 4.34
N ILE A 105 -1.76 10.07 3.87
CA ILE A 105 -1.79 8.93 2.95
C ILE A 105 -1.03 9.23 1.66
N ALA A 106 -1.34 10.34 0.98
CA ALA A 106 -0.65 10.70 -0.25
C ALA A 106 0.86 10.88 -0.03
N LYS A 107 1.26 11.58 1.04
CA LYS A 107 2.67 11.80 1.40
C LYS A 107 3.41 10.50 1.69
N ASN A 108 2.81 9.60 2.47
CA ASN A 108 3.41 8.32 2.81
C ASN A 108 3.45 7.38 1.60
N CYS A 109 2.43 7.44 0.73
CA CYS A 109 2.38 6.64 -0.49
C CYS A 109 3.56 6.99 -1.40
N THR A 110 3.86 8.28 -1.61
CA THR A 110 5.03 8.69 -2.40
C THR A 110 6.34 8.15 -1.82
N LYS A 111 6.49 8.14 -0.48
CA LYS A 111 7.67 7.57 0.17
C LYS A 111 7.74 6.06 -0.01
N PHE A 112 6.64 5.34 0.23
CA PHE A 112 6.59 3.89 0.05
C PHE A 112 6.83 3.48 -1.41
N SER A 113 6.20 4.16 -2.39
CA SER A 113 6.45 3.91 -3.81
C SER A 113 7.93 4.09 -4.14
N LYS A 114 8.55 5.21 -3.70
CA LYS A 114 9.98 5.46 -3.91
C LYS A 114 10.85 4.39 -3.23
N GLY A 115 10.51 4.00 -2.01
CA GLY A 115 11.21 2.93 -1.27
C GLY A 115 11.10 1.56 -1.94
N MET A 116 10.04 1.33 -2.71
CA MET A 116 9.83 0.13 -3.52
C MET A 116 10.30 0.27 -4.98
N GLY A 117 10.93 1.40 -5.34
CA GLY A 117 11.51 1.62 -6.67
C GLY A 117 10.53 2.08 -7.76
N VAL A 118 9.34 2.58 -7.39
CA VAL A 118 8.35 3.10 -8.33
C VAL A 118 8.17 4.61 -8.13
N LEU A 119 8.25 5.37 -9.23
CA LEU A 119 7.86 6.77 -9.24
C LEU A 119 6.33 6.85 -9.25
N SER A 120 5.74 7.43 -8.22
CA SER A 120 4.32 7.73 -8.17
C SER A 120 4.07 9.23 -8.24
N HIS A 121 3.03 9.62 -8.99
CA HIS A 121 2.55 11.00 -9.02
C HIS A 121 1.65 11.28 -7.82
N ALA A 122 1.45 12.56 -7.51
CA ALA A 122 0.46 12.96 -6.51
C ALA A 122 -0.94 12.51 -6.96
N ILE A 123 -1.62 11.76 -6.11
CA ILE A 123 -2.94 11.19 -6.37
C ILE A 123 -3.89 11.64 -5.25
N ASN A 124 -5.14 11.92 -5.60
CA ASN A 124 -6.19 12.19 -4.62
C ASN A 124 -6.61 10.90 -3.90
N ALA A 125 -6.07 10.68 -2.71
CA ALA A 125 -6.36 9.51 -1.88
C ALA A 125 -7.74 9.58 -1.19
N PHE A 126 -8.41 10.73 -1.16
CA PHE A 126 -9.64 10.93 -0.37
C PHE A 126 -10.75 9.97 -0.79
N ASP A 127 -11.10 9.97 -2.08
CA ASP A 127 -12.15 9.10 -2.60
C ASP A 127 -11.81 7.62 -2.42
N TRP A 128 -10.53 7.25 -2.58
CA TRP A 128 -10.10 5.87 -2.48
C TRP A 128 -10.18 5.34 -1.04
N VAL A 129 -9.76 6.15 -0.06
CA VAL A 129 -9.95 5.82 1.36
C VAL A 129 -11.45 5.75 1.70
N GLY A 130 -12.27 6.63 1.13
CA GLY A 130 -13.72 6.58 1.28
C GLY A 130 -14.34 5.26 0.79
N GLU A 131 -13.91 4.75 -0.37
CA GLU A 131 -14.37 3.45 -0.86
C GLU A 131 -13.82 2.29 -0.01
N LEU A 132 -12.59 2.36 0.48
CA LEU A 132 -12.06 1.38 1.44
C LEU A 132 -12.92 1.29 2.71
N ILE A 133 -13.25 2.44 3.30
CA ILE A 133 -14.11 2.53 4.49
C ILE A 133 -15.48 1.90 4.19
N LYS A 134 -16.08 2.22 3.04
CA LYS A 134 -17.37 1.62 2.64
C LYS A 134 -17.26 0.11 2.44
N SER A 135 -16.18 -0.39 1.85
CA SER A 135 -15.97 -1.83 1.66
C SER A 135 -15.81 -2.54 3.00
N VAL A 136 -15.05 -1.99 3.94
CA VAL A 136 -14.98 -2.53 5.31
C VAL A 136 -16.33 -2.44 6.00
N LYS A 137 -17.11 -1.37 5.81
CA LYS A 137 -18.42 -1.20 6.48
C LYS A 137 -19.51 -2.12 5.93
N THR A 138 -19.56 -2.32 4.61
CA THR A 138 -20.66 -2.98 3.92
C THR A 138 -20.30 -4.37 3.37
N ASP A 139 -19.02 -4.72 3.43
CA ASP A 139 -18.46 -5.92 2.80
C ASP A 139 -18.73 -6.00 1.29
N ASN A 140 -18.89 -4.84 0.64
CA ASN A 140 -18.94 -4.71 -0.81
C ASN A 140 -17.61 -4.12 -1.31
N TRP A 141 -16.76 -4.98 -1.88
CA TRP A 141 -15.40 -4.64 -2.30
C TRP A 141 -15.28 -4.16 -3.74
N ARG A 142 -16.32 -4.37 -4.56
CA ARG A 142 -16.31 -3.98 -5.97
C ARG A 142 -16.03 -2.49 -6.20
N PRO A 143 -16.68 -1.54 -5.50
CA PRO A 143 -16.39 -0.12 -5.67
C PRO A 143 -14.94 0.24 -5.36
N PHE A 144 -14.36 -0.35 -4.31
CA PHE A 144 -12.98 -0.16 -3.93
C PHE A 144 -11.99 -0.70 -4.98
N PHE A 145 -12.26 -1.89 -5.53
CA PHE A 145 -11.42 -2.47 -6.61
C PHE A 145 -11.46 -1.60 -7.86
N VAL A 146 -12.64 -1.15 -8.28
CA VAL A 146 -12.81 -0.20 -9.40
C VAL A 146 -12.05 1.10 -9.14
N LYS A 147 -12.14 1.66 -7.92
CA LYS A 147 -11.42 2.89 -7.60
C LYS A 147 -9.90 2.68 -7.58
N THR A 148 -9.44 1.48 -7.23
CA THR A 148 -8.02 1.13 -7.22
C THR A 148 -7.41 1.16 -8.63
N GLU A 149 -8.12 0.68 -9.66
CA GLU A 149 -7.67 0.81 -11.06
C GLU A 149 -7.45 2.27 -11.46
N VAL A 150 -8.32 3.18 -11.01
CA VAL A 150 -8.21 4.61 -11.36
C VAL A 150 -6.97 5.26 -10.76
N ILE A 151 -6.56 4.84 -9.56
CA ILE A 151 -5.46 5.47 -8.82
C ILE A 151 -4.11 4.79 -9.03
N ALA A 152 -4.09 3.54 -9.49
CA ALA A 152 -2.86 2.82 -9.74
C ALA A 152 -2.19 3.35 -11.01
N ALA A 153 -1.15 4.18 -10.87
CA ALA A 153 -0.40 4.71 -12.00
C ALA A 153 0.08 3.56 -12.92
N GLY A 154 -0.37 3.56 -14.17
CA GLY A 154 -0.06 2.48 -15.13
C GLY A 154 -0.52 1.09 -14.71
N ASN A 155 -1.49 1.01 -13.79
CA ASN A 155 -1.97 -0.20 -13.12
C ASN A 155 -0.91 -0.91 -12.27
N ALA A 156 0.16 -0.22 -11.84
CA ALA A 156 1.23 -0.84 -11.07
C ALA A 156 0.77 -1.32 -9.68
N ALA A 157 0.92 -2.61 -9.40
CA ALA A 157 0.52 -3.20 -8.12
C ALA A 157 1.28 -2.60 -6.93
N THR A 158 2.55 -2.22 -7.12
CA THR A 158 3.38 -1.57 -6.09
C THR A 158 2.79 -0.24 -5.60
N VAL A 159 2.07 0.49 -6.47
CA VAL A 159 1.39 1.73 -6.07
C VAL A 159 0.25 1.41 -5.12
N VAL A 160 -0.52 0.36 -5.38
CA VAL A 160 -1.60 -0.10 -4.49
C VAL A 160 -1.06 -0.52 -3.13
N VAL A 161 0.04 -1.28 -3.11
CA VAL A 161 0.72 -1.65 -1.85
C VAL A 161 1.17 -0.40 -1.08
N ALA A 162 1.71 0.60 -1.77
CA ALA A 162 2.12 1.86 -1.14
C ALA A 162 0.93 2.61 -0.50
N PHE A 163 -0.24 2.64 -1.14
CA PHE A 163 -1.45 3.19 -0.56
C PHE A 163 -1.88 2.45 0.70
N ILE A 164 -1.84 1.12 0.66
CA ILE A 164 -2.27 0.28 1.79
C ILE A 164 -1.31 0.39 2.97
N PHE A 165 0.00 0.39 2.74
CA PHE A 165 0.97 0.65 3.81
C PHE A 165 0.79 2.05 4.41
N SER A 166 0.43 3.03 3.58
CA SER A 166 0.11 4.37 4.08
C SER A 166 -1.12 4.38 4.98
N VAL A 167 -2.15 3.59 4.65
CA VAL A 167 -3.35 3.41 5.48
C VAL A 167 -3.03 2.67 6.78
N LEU A 168 -2.10 1.74 6.77
CA LEU A 168 -1.78 0.92 7.96
C LEU A 168 -0.78 1.60 8.90
N LEU A 169 0.09 2.47 8.37
CA LEU A 169 1.12 3.16 9.15
C LEU A 169 0.51 4.03 10.25
N GLY A 170 0.83 3.72 11.51
CA GLY A 170 0.36 4.47 12.67
C GLY A 170 -1.14 4.40 12.97
N ASN A 171 -1.93 3.62 12.22
CA ASN A 171 -3.38 3.53 12.40
C ASN A 171 -3.78 2.29 13.22
N PRO A 172 -4.57 2.46 14.30
CA PRO A 172 -4.91 1.38 15.23
C PRO A 172 -6.07 0.51 14.72
N VAL A 173 -5.94 -0.06 13.52
CA VAL A 173 -6.97 -0.93 12.91
C VAL A 173 -7.07 -2.31 13.59
N GLY A 174 -6.09 -2.66 14.43
CA GLY A 174 -6.00 -3.95 15.10
C GLY A 174 -5.68 -5.10 14.14
N LEU A 175 -5.42 -6.29 14.70
CA LEU A 175 -4.97 -7.45 13.93
C LEU A 175 -6.01 -7.90 12.88
N ILE A 176 -7.30 -7.86 13.24
CA ILE A 176 -8.40 -8.24 12.35
C ILE A 176 -8.51 -7.24 11.18
N GLY A 177 -8.47 -5.93 11.47
CA GLY A 177 -8.51 -4.88 10.45
C GLY A 177 -7.31 -4.93 9.52
N TYR A 178 -6.11 -5.10 10.07
CA TYR A 178 -4.88 -5.33 9.31
C TYR A 178 -5.05 -6.49 8.34
N GLY A 179 -5.48 -7.65 8.85
CA GLY A 179 -5.69 -8.85 8.04
C GLY A 179 -6.70 -8.65 6.92
N LEU A 180 -7.81 -7.94 7.19
CA LEU A 180 -8.87 -7.70 6.22
C LEU A 180 -8.40 -6.79 5.09
N ILE A 181 -7.72 -5.68 5.44
CA ILE A 181 -7.18 -4.72 4.49
C ILE A 181 -6.10 -5.37 3.62
N MET A 182 -5.21 -6.14 4.23
CA MET A 182 -4.16 -6.88 3.52
C MET A 182 -4.75 -7.96 2.59
N ALA A 183 -5.79 -8.69 3.02
CA ALA A 183 -6.48 -9.67 2.19
C ALA A 183 -7.20 -9.02 1.00
N GLY A 184 -7.99 -7.97 1.25
CA GLY A 184 -8.70 -7.21 0.21
C GLY A 184 -7.74 -6.57 -0.80
N THR A 185 -6.51 -6.29 -0.39
CA THR A 185 -5.45 -5.83 -1.31
C THR A 185 -4.77 -6.97 -2.05
N GLY A 186 -4.45 -8.06 -1.34
CA GLY A 186 -3.73 -9.20 -1.90
C GLY A 186 -4.43 -9.79 -3.12
N VAL A 187 -5.76 -9.88 -3.06
CA VAL A 187 -6.58 -10.38 -4.18
C VAL A 187 -6.49 -9.54 -5.45
N LEU A 188 -6.10 -8.26 -5.38
CA LEU A 188 -5.87 -7.41 -6.56
C LEU A 188 -4.54 -7.71 -7.25
N ILE A 189 -3.65 -8.48 -6.61
CA ILE A 189 -2.28 -8.71 -7.07
C ILE A 189 -2.11 -10.17 -7.49
N ASP A 190 -2.43 -11.11 -6.60
CA ASP A 190 -2.22 -12.54 -6.84
C ASP A 190 -3.11 -13.43 -5.95
N ASP A 191 -3.45 -14.62 -6.43
CA ASP A 191 -4.16 -15.64 -5.65
C ASP A 191 -3.29 -16.17 -4.49
N GLU A 192 -1.96 -16.22 -4.66
CA GLU A 192 -1.04 -16.66 -3.60
C GLU A 192 -1.10 -15.72 -2.38
N LEU A 193 -1.31 -14.42 -2.60
CA LEU A 193 -1.46 -13.44 -1.52
C LEU A 193 -2.79 -13.58 -0.80
N ALA A 194 -3.85 -13.90 -1.53
CA ALA A 194 -5.15 -14.20 -0.92
C ALA A 194 -5.06 -15.42 0.01
N GLU A 195 -4.32 -16.45 -0.41
CA GLU A 195 -4.04 -17.63 0.41
C GLU A 195 -3.16 -17.31 1.63
N LYS A 196 -2.07 -16.55 1.46
CA LYS A 196 -1.23 -16.10 2.59
C LYS A 196 -2.00 -15.25 3.59
N ALA A 197 -2.89 -14.37 3.11
CA ALA A 197 -3.76 -13.59 3.97
C ALA A 197 -4.80 -14.47 4.70
N ASN A 198 -5.29 -15.54 4.07
CA ASN A 198 -6.12 -16.54 4.74
C ASN A 198 -5.34 -17.31 5.83
N LEU A 199 -4.11 -17.74 5.53
CA LEU A 199 -3.23 -18.44 6.47
C LEU A 199 -2.80 -17.57 7.66
N PHE A 200 -2.67 -16.24 7.45
CA PHE A 200 -2.42 -15.28 8.52
C PHE A 200 -3.45 -15.38 9.66
N TRP A 201 -4.69 -15.79 9.35
CA TRP A 201 -5.80 -15.94 10.29
C TRP A 201 -5.85 -17.33 10.94
N GLY A 202 -4.89 -18.21 10.61
CA GLY A 202 -4.81 -19.60 11.07
C GLY A 202 -5.86 -20.50 10.42
N ILE A 203 -6.19 -20.27 9.15
CA ILE A 203 -7.20 -20.98 8.36
C ILE A 203 -6.54 -21.73 7.22
#